data_AF-A0AAN8UMF9-F1
#
_entry.id   AF-A0AAN8UMF9-F1
#
_cell.length_a   1.000
_cell.length_b   1.000
_cell.length_c   1.000
_cell.angle_alpha   90.00
_cell.angle_beta   90.00
_cell.angle_gamma   90.00
#
_symmetry.space_group_name_H-M   'P 1'
#
loop_
_entity.id
_entity.type
_entity.pdbx_description
1 polymer ?
#
loop_
_entity_poly.entity_id
_entity_poly.type
_entity_poly.pdbx_seq_one_letter_code
_entity_poly.pdbx_strand_id
1 'polypeptide(L)'
;MGPVCSRSGTDYAYYNDLGSPDKGKDHARPVLGGSNDYPYPRRGRTSRAPNKKDPKTENRLPLLSLDIYVPRDERFGHLKMSDFLAHALESLAIMVPELKSLCDKTPDEFDTFQDVLNIYEGGIKLPQGTTIKKVRDCIPWEIIKELVRTDGERFLKFPLPDVIKCNYLLYNCRDKFAWRTDEEFTR
;
A
#
# COMPACT_ATOMS: atom_id res chain seq x y z
N MET A 1 1.29 36.24 -5.85
CA MET A 1 0.79 35.12 -6.69
C MET A 1 1.70 35.03 -7.92
N GLY A 2 2.70 34.15 -7.88
CA GLY A 2 3.55 33.89 -9.05
C GLY A 2 2.95 32.74 -9.87
N PRO A 3 3.08 32.75 -11.20
CA PRO A 3 2.50 31.70 -12.04
C PRO A 3 3.17 30.37 -11.72
N VAL A 4 2.38 29.38 -11.30
CA VAL A 4 2.83 27.98 -11.25
C VAL A 4 2.98 27.54 -12.70
N CYS A 5 4.19 27.77 -13.23
CA CYS A 5 4.59 27.31 -14.54
C CYS A 5 4.39 25.78 -14.55
N SER A 6 3.39 25.32 -15.29
CA SER A 6 3.17 23.92 -15.60
C SER A 6 4.37 23.43 -16.40
N ARG A 7 5.45 23.02 -15.72
CA ARG A 7 6.59 22.37 -16.37
C ARG A 7 6.09 21.03 -16.89
N SER A 8 5.79 20.98 -18.17
CA SER A 8 5.41 19.79 -18.94
C SER A 8 6.64 19.00 -19.39
N GLY A 9 7.69 18.94 -18.56
CA GLY A 9 8.96 18.31 -18.90
C GLY A 9 9.16 17.03 -18.12
N THR A 10 9.16 15.89 -18.81
CA THR A 10 9.66 14.62 -18.27
C THR A 10 11.17 14.72 -18.15
N ASP A 11 11.65 14.81 -16.92
CA ASP A 11 13.08 14.78 -16.60
C ASP A 11 13.37 13.56 -15.70
N TYR A 12 14.62 13.17 -15.63
CA TYR A 12 15.05 11.94 -14.95
C TYR A 12 15.75 12.25 -13.63
N ALA A 13 15.54 11.36 -12.65
CA ALA A 13 16.21 11.39 -11.36
C ALA A 13 16.68 9.98 -10.95
N TYR A 14 17.63 9.94 -10.02
CA TYR A 14 18.02 8.72 -9.32
C TYR A 14 17.00 8.38 -8.22
N TYR A 15 17.05 7.15 -7.71
CA TYR A 15 16.26 6.76 -6.54
C TYR A 15 16.95 7.25 -5.28
N ASN A 16 16.82 8.55 -5.03
CA ASN A 16 17.31 9.25 -3.85
C ASN A 16 16.17 9.71 -2.92
N ASP A 17 14.95 9.23 -3.14
CA ASP A 17 13.74 9.64 -2.43
C ASP A 17 13.14 8.54 -1.54
N LEU A 18 13.86 7.42 -1.41
CA LEU A 18 13.47 6.27 -0.56
C LEU A 18 13.89 6.44 0.91
N GLY A 19 14.91 7.25 1.19
CA GLY A 19 15.42 7.47 2.54
C GLY A 19 14.64 8.52 3.33
N SER A 20 14.79 8.51 4.65
CA SER A 20 14.37 9.59 5.55
C SER A 20 15.45 9.84 6.61
N PRO A 21 16.63 10.36 6.22
CA PRO A 21 17.79 10.52 7.11
C PRO A 21 17.53 11.51 8.26
N ASP A 22 16.55 12.39 8.11
CA ASP A 22 16.01 13.25 9.15
C ASP A 22 15.50 12.47 10.37
N LYS A 23 14.96 11.26 10.17
CA LYS A 23 14.45 10.39 11.24
C LYS A 23 15.54 9.57 11.95
N GLY A 24 16.77 9.56 11.44
CA GLY A 24 17.89 8.81 12.03
C GLY A 24 18.62 7.94 11.01
N LYS A 25 19.73 7.32 11.45
CA LYS A 25 20.59 6.50 10.58
C LYS A 25 19.87 5.27 10.03
N ASP A 26 18.99 4.66 10.81
CA ASP A 26 18.24 3.45 10.42
C ASP A 26 17.21 3.71 9.31
N HIS A 27 16.86 4.98 9.09
CA HIS A 27 15.98 5.42 8.02
C HIS A 27 16.74 6.02 6.83
N ALA A 28 18.07 6.15 6.90
CA ALA A 28 18.88 6.53 5.75
C ALA A 28 18.97 5.34 4.77
N ARG A 29 18.95 5.64 3.48
CA ARG A 29 19.10 4.65 2.40
C ARG A 29 20.11 5.17 1.37
N PRO A 30 20.93 4.31 0.77
CA PRO A 30 21.81 4.72 -0.31
C PRO A 30 20.99 5.17 -1.52
N VAL A 31 21.56 6.08 -2.32
CA VAL A 31 20.98 6.48 -3.60
C VAL A 31 21.17 5.35 -4.60
N LEU A 32 20.10 4.91 -5.26
CA LEU A 32 20.16 3.89 -6.30
C LEU A 32 20.24 4.56 -7.69
N GLY A 33 21.27 4.19 -8.44
CA GLY A 33 21.63 4.70 -9.75
C GLY A 33 22.73 5.78 -9.70
N GLY A 34 23.50 5.89 -10.78
CA GLY A 34 24.54 6.92 -10.94
C GLY A 34 25.87 6.58 -10.28
N SER A 35 25.96 5.42 -9.64
CA SER A 35 27.20 4.81 -9.15
C SER A 35 27.34 3.40 -9.72
N ASN A 36 28.58 2.89 -9.74
CA ASN A 36 28.85 1.50 -10.11
C ASN A 36 28.46 0.53 -8.98
N ASP A 37 28.43 0.99 -7.74
CA ASP A 37 28.10 0.16 -6.57
C ASP A 37 26.61 -0.15 -6.48
N TYR A 38 25.75 0.80 -6.88
CA TYR A 38 24.30 0.66 -6.89
C TYR A 38 23.71 1.06 -8.25
N PRO A 39 23.93 0.28 -9.32
CA PRO A 39 23.34 0.57 -10.61
C PRO A 39 21.82 0.37 -10.54
N TYR A 40 21.06 1.34 -11.03
CA TYR A 40 19.60 1.26 -11.05
C TYR A 40 19.00 2.14 -12.16
N PRO A 41 17.85 1.74 -12.75
CA PRO A 41 17.12 2.58 -13.68
C PRO A 41 16.84 3.97 -13.12
N ARG A 42 16.66 4.95 -14.02
CA ARG A 42 16.18 6.28 -13.62
C ARG A 42 14.67 6.24 -13.37
N ARG A 43 14.19 7.19 -12.56
CA ARG A 43 12.77 7.47 -12.37
C ARG A 43 12.39 8.84 -12.92
N GLY A 44 11.09 9.12 -13.00
CA GLY A 44 10.59 10.47 -13.24
C GLY A 44 11.00 11.42 -12.11
N ARG A 45 11.48 12.60 -12.49
CA ARG A 45 11.90 13.65 -11.55
C ARG A 45 10.68 14.31 -10.91
N THR A 46 10.67 14.31 -9.58
CA THR A 46 9.62 14.90 -8.73
C THR A 46 9.94 16.33 -8.29
N SER A 47 11.21 16.73 -8.36
CA SER A 47 11.70 18.08 -8.03
C SER A 47 11.36 18.58 -6.61
N ARG A 48 11.13 17.69 -5.64
CA ARG A 48 11.00 18.13 -4.24
C ARG A 48 12.36 18.60 -3.72
N ALA A 49 12.33 19.41 -2.67
CA ALA A 49 13.55 19.95 -2.07
C ALA A 49 14.44 18.84 -1.51
N PRO A 50 15.77 19.00 -1.50
CA PRO A 50 16.68 18.11 -0.79
C PRO A 50 16.37 18.03 0.70
N ASN A 51 16.73 16.90 1.33
CA ASN A 51 16.61 16.72 2.77
C ASN A 51 17.62 17.62 3.50
N LYS A 52 17.24 18.12 4.68
CA LYS A 52 18.08 19.02 5.49
C LYS A 52 19.36 18.35 6.00
N LYS A 53 19.32 17.05 6.33
CA LYS A 53 20.47 16.32 6.90
C LYS A 53 21.37 15.73 5.81
N ASP A 54 20.81 15.36 4.66
CA ASP A 54 21.55 14.83 3.53
C ASP A 54 21.06 15.49 2.22
N PRO A 55 21.84 16.43 1.65
CA PRO A 55 21.50 17.09 0.39
C PRO A 55 21.41 16.16 -0.83
N LYS A 56 21.96 14.93 -0.74
CA LYS A 56 21.86 13.95 -1.84
C LYS A 56 20.51 13.25 -1.85
N THR A 57 19.81 13.22 -0.71
CA THR A 57 18.50 12.61 -0.54
C THR A 57 17.40 13.65 -0.77
N GLU A 58 16.36 13.30 -1.51
CA GLU A 58 15.19 14.15 -1.71
C GLU A 58 14.26 14.06 -0.49
N ASN A 59 13.59 15.16 -0.14
CA ASN A 59 12.69 15.17 1.00
C ASN A 59 11.44 14.31 0.73
N ARG A 60 11.13 13.43 1.70
CA ARG A 60 10.07 12.42 1.55
C ARG A 60 8.70 13.00 1.90
N LEU A 61 7.67 12.57 1.17
CA LEU A 61 6.28 12.79 1.57
C LEU A 61 5.88 11.80 2.69
N PRO A 62 4.81 12.08 3.45
CA PRO A 62 4.23 11.10 4.37
C PRO A 62 3.95 9.76 3.67
N LEU A 63 4.07 8.64 4.40
CA LEU A 63 4.09 7.27 3.85
C LEU A 63 2.92 6.95 2.91
N LEU A 64 1.74 7.49 3.21
CA LEU A 64 0.51 7.25 2.45
C LEU A 64 0.10 8.46 1.58
N SER A 65 0.92 9.49 1.50
CA SER A 65 0.62 10.64 0.64
C SER A 65 0.69 10.25 -0.83
N LEU A 66 -0.41 10.48 -1.55
CA LEU A 66 -0.53 10.23 -2.99
C LEU A 66 -0.09 11.43 -3.84
N ASP A 67 0.44 12.48 -3.22
CA ASP A 67 0.80 13.74 -3.90
C ASP A 67 2.22 13.71 -4.49
N ILE A 68 2.65 12.56 -5.01
CA ILE A 68 3.91 12.44 -5.72
C ILE A 68 3.72 13.06 -7.12
N TYR A 69 4.59 14.00 -7.49
CA TYR A 69 4.51 14.62 -8.80
C TYR A 69 4.70 13.60 -9.92
N VAL A 70 3.74 13.59 -10.82
CA VAL A 70 3.71 12.82 -12.06
C VAL A 70 3.21 13.78 -13.16
N PRO A 71 3.76 13.73 -14.40
CA PRO A 71 3.29 14.54 -15.52
C PRO A 71 1.78 14.48 -15.68
N ARG A 72 1.17 15.58 -16.15
CA ARG A 72 -0.29 15.74 -16.18
C ARG A 72 -1.00 14.57 -16.86
N ASP A 73 -0.47 14.12 -17.98
CA ASP A 73 -1.09 13.09 -18.82
C ASP A 73 -0.95 11.67 -18.24
N GLU A 74 0.01 11.48 -17.32
CA GLU A 74 0.27 10.23 -16.61
C GLU A 74 -0.51 10.14 -15.29
N ARG A 75 -1.22 11.21 -14.89
CA ARG A 75 -2.05 11.19 -13.69
C ARG A 75 -3.32 10.40 -13.95
N PHE A 76 -3.71 9.58 -12.99
CA PHE A 76 -5.00 8.89 -13.05
C PHE A 76 -6.15 9.89 -13.17
N GLY A 77 -7.05 9.64 -14.12
CA GLY A 77 -8.37 10.29 -14.14
C GLY A 77 -9.21 9.87 -12.92
N HIS A 78 -10.25 10.64 -12.61
CA HIS A 78 -11.03 10.45 -11.37
C HIS A 78 -11.55 9.03 -11.15
N LEU A 79 -12.06 8.36 -12.20
CA LEU A 79 -12.56 6.98 -12.11
C LEU A 79 -11.44 5.95 -11.82
N LYS A 80 -10.28 6.11 -12.47
CA LYS A 80 -9.12 5.24 -12.22
C LYS A 80 -8.50 5.47 -10.84
N MET A 81 -8.61 6.71 -10.33
CA MET A 81 -8.15 7.05 -8.99
C MET A 81 -9.01 6.40 -7.91
N SER A 82 -10.35 6.36 -8.07
CA SER A 82 -11.20 5.64 -7.11
C SER A 82 -10.89 4.15 -7.08
N ASP A 83 -10.64 3.52 -8.24
CA ASP A 83 -10.24 2.10 -8.30
C ASP A 83 -8.88 1.88 -7.64
N PHE A 84 -7.92 2.75 -7.90
CA PHE A 84 -6.61 2.71 -7.24
C PHE A 84 -6.72 2.87 -5.71
N LEU A 85 -7.57 3.79 -5.23
CA LEU A 85 -7.81 3.99 -3.80
C LEU A 85 -8.50 2.78 -3.17
N ALA A 86 -9.45 2.15 -3.88
CA ALA A 86 -10.10 0.92 -3.44
C ALA A 86 -9.08 -0.22 -3.31
N HIS A 87 -8.21 -0.41 -4.30
CA HIS A 87 -7.14 -1.42 -4.23
C HIS A 87 -6.08 -1.08 -3.17
N ALA A 88 -5.76 0.21 -2.97
CA ALA A 88 -4.89 0.63 -1.89
C ALA A 88 -5.51 0.28 -0.53
N LEU A 89 -6.82 0.50 -0.36
CA LEU A 89 -7.56 0.12 0.84
C LEU A 89 -7.61 -1.41 1.04
N GLU A 90 -7.82 -2.18 -0.02
CA GLU A 90 -7.69 -3.64 0.00
C GLU A 90 -6.27 -4.06 0.44
N SER A 91 -5.22 -3.41 -0.05
CA SER A 91 -3.85 -3.74 0.38
C SER A 91 -3.57 -3.40 1.84
N LEU A 92 -4.09 -2.28 2.35
CA LEU A 92 -4.03 -1.92 3.78
C LEU A 92 -4.76 -2.94 4.64
N ALA A 93 -5.77 -3.61 4.09
CA ALA A 93 -6.50 -4.64 4.77
C ALA A 93 -5.74 -5.97 4.88
N ILE A 94 -4.72 -6.22 4.07
CA ILE A 94 -3.78 -7.33 4.31
C ILE A 94 -2.94 -7.02 5.57
N MET A 95 -2.68 -5.74 5.82
CA MET A 95 -2.12 -5.27 7.10
C MET A 95 -3.17 -5.20 8.22
N VAL A 96 -4.34 -5.85 8.10
CA VAL A 96 -5.34 -5.90 9.19
C VAL A 96 -4.80 -6.41 10.52
N PRO A 97 -3.84 -7.35 10.59
CA PRO A 97 -3.18 -7.67 11.85
C PRO A 97 -2.43 -6.46 12.44
N GLU A 98 -1.71 -5.68 11.63
CA GLU A 98 -1.04 -4.44 12.07
C GLU A 98 -2.04 -3.30 12.37
N LEU A 99 -3.11 -3.16 11.59
CA LEU A 99 -4.19 -2.20 11.89
C LEU A 99 -4.92 -2.61 13.16
N LYS A 100 -5.15 -3.90 13.41
CA LYS A 100 -5.67 -4.41 14.69
C LYS A 100 -4.67 -4.16 15.82
N SER A 101 -3.36 -4.33 15.62
CA SER A 101 -2.34 -4.08 16.66
C SER A 101 -2.10 -2.59 16.95
N LEU A 102 -2.33 -1.69 15.98
CA LEU A 102 -2.39 -0.24 16.22
C LEU A 102 -3.57 0.14 17.15
N CYS A 103 -4.55 -0.75 17.26
CA CYS A 103 -5.85 -0.51 17.85
C CYS A 103 -6.10 -1.31 19.13
N ASP A 104 -5.51 -2.49 19.27
CA ASP A 104 -5.52 -3.36 20.45
C ASP A 104 -4.09 -3.75 20.86
N LYS A 105 -3.86 -3.88 22.17
CA LYS A 105 -2.54 -4.11 22.79
C LYS A 105 -2.01 -5.57 22.67
N THR A 106 -2.16 -6.21 21.49
CA THR A 106 -1.66 -7.57 21.08
C THR A 106 -2.31 -8.79 21.79
N PRO A 107 -2.34 -10.04 21.22
CA PRO A 107 -1.49 -10.67 20.17
C PRO A 107 -2.20 -10.78 18.79
N ASP A 108 -1.67 -10.49 17.60
CA ASP A 108 -0.37 -10.44 16.86
C ASP A 108 -0.10 -11.56 15.85
N GLU A 109 -0.91 -12.62 15.77
CA GLU A 109 -0.72 -13.68 14.75
C GLU A 109 -2.05 -14.31 14.32
N PHE A 110 -2.03 -15.03 13.19
CA PHE A 110 -3.13 -15.94 12.84
C PHE A 110 -2.90 -17.26 13.57
N ASP A 111 -3.83 -17.64 14.44
CA ASP A 111 -3.73 -18.90 15.19
C ASP A 111 -3.99 -20.12 14.29
N THR A 112 -4.83 -19.96 13.25
CA THR A 112 -5.18 -21.04 12.34
C THR A 112 -5.31 -20.57 10.88
N PHE A 113 -5.16 -21.51 9.94
CA PHE A 113 -5.45 -21.24 8.52
C PHE A 113 -6.91 -20.86 8.27
N GLN A 114 -7.82 -21.26 9.16
CA GLN A 114 -9.21 -20.82 9.08
C GLN A 114 -9.32 -19.31 9.34
N ASP A 115 -8.50 -18.74 10.22
CA ASP A 115 -8.48 -17.29 10.47
C ASP A 115 -8.05 -16.50 9.22
N VAL A 116 -7.14 -17.07 8.43
CA VAL A 116 -6.75 -16.53 7.11
C VAL A 116 -7.91 -16.65 6.12
N LEU A 117 -8.60 -17.80 6.05
CA LEU A 117 -9.76 -18.00 5.16
C LEU A 117 -10.95 -17.10 5.52
N ASN A 118 -11.12 -16.80 6.81
CA ASN A 118 -12.19 -15.94 7.32
C ASN A 118 -12.08 -14.49 6.79
N ILE A 119 -10.89 -14.04 6.35
CA ILE A 119 -10.68 -12.75 5.68
C ILE A 119 -11.50 -12.66 4.38
N TYR A 120 -11.63 -13.78 3.66
CA TYR A 120 -12.36 -13.86 2.38
C TYR A 120 -13.85 -14.22 2.56
N GLU A 121 -14.19 -15.00 3.59
CA GLU A 121 -15.55 -15.51 3.81
C GLU A 121 -16.43 -14.60 4.67
N GLY A 122 -15.85 -14.06 5.76
CA GLY A 122 -16.59 -13.37 6.82
C GLY A 122 -16.45 -11.84 6.81
N GLY A 123 -15.43 -11.31 6.12
CA GLY A 123 -15.03 -9.91 6.24
C GLY A 123 -14.48 -9.57 7.62
N ILE A 124 -13.75 -8.47 7.73
CA ILE A 124 -13.16 -8.01 8.99
C ILE A 124 -14.09 -6.99 9.63
N LYS A 125 -14.48 -7.23 10.88
CA LYS A 125 -15.26 -6.25 11.65
C LYS A 125 -14.39 -5.03 11.96
N LEU A 126 -14.82 -3.84 11.56
CA LEU A 126 -14.17 -2.59 11.95
C LEU A 126 -14.32 -2.34 13.45
N PRO A 127 -13.25 -1.94 14.14
CA PRO A 127 -13.34 -1.46 15.51
C PRO A 127 -14.10 -0.11 15.55
N GLN A 128 -15.17 -0.03 16.35
CA GLN A 128 -15.98 1.19 16.47
C GLN A 128 -15.36 2.23 17.44
N GLY A 129 -15.56 3.52 17.14
CA GLY A 129 -15.34 4.63 18.07
C GLY A 129 -13.92 5.19 18.09
N THR A 130 -13.15 4.89 19.14
CA THR A 130 -11.84 5.51 19.48
C THR A 130 -10.76 5.22 18.44
N THR A 131 -10.93 4.14 17.71
CA THR A 131 -9.97 3.55 16.79
C THR A 131 -9.92 4.24 15.43
N ILE A 132 -11.06 4.75 14.96
CA ILE A 132 -11.18 5.49 13.69
C ILE A 132 -10.34 6.76 13.71
N LYS A 133 -10.17 7.40 14.88
CA LYS A 133 -9.30 8.58 15.02
C LYS A 133 -7.83 8.26 14.72
N LYS A 134 -7.32 7.14 15.23
CA LYS A 134 -5.95 6.69 14.96
C LYS A 134 -5.76 6.33 13.47
N VAL A 135 -6.76 5.67 12.89
CA VAL A 135 -6.78 5.35 11.46
C VAL A 135 -6.78 6.63 10.61
N ARG A 136 -7.50 7.68 11.06
CA ARG A 136 -7.53 9.01 10.40
C ARG A 136 -6.20 9.74 10.40
N ASP A 137 -5.36 9.51 11.39
CA ASP A 137 -4.02 10.12 11.47
C ASP A 137 -3.00 9.39 10.58
N CYS A 138 -3.23 8.10 10.30
CA CYS A 138 -2.35 7.29 9.47
C CYS A 138 -2.73 7.34 7.98
N ILE A 139 -4.03 7.28 7.67
CA ILE A 139 -4.53 7.09 6.30
C ILE A 139 -4.99 8.43 5.69
N PRO A 140 -4.68 8.70 4.41
CA PRO A 140 -5.20 9.84 3.67
C PRO A 140 -6.72 9.89 3.67
N TRP A 141 -7.25 11.12 3.70
CA TRP A 141 -8.68 11.37 3.71
C TRP A 141 -9.40 10.82 2.47
N GLU A 142 -8.72 10.75 1.33
CA GLU A 142 -9.23 10.20 0.07
C GLU A 142 -9.56 8.71 0.20
N ILE A 143 -8.70 7.96 0.90
CA ILE A 143 -8.90 6.53 1.18
C ILE A 143 -10.00 6.36 2.24
N ILE A 144 -10.04 7.24 3.25
CA ILE A 144 -11.08 7.22 4.30
C ILE A 144 -12.47 7.55 3.75
N LYS A 145 -12.57 8.41 2.75
CA LYS A 145 -13.85 8.69 2.08
C LYS A 145 -14.40 7.44 1.40
N GLU A 146 -13.57 6.71 0.69
CA GLU A 146 -13.98 5.44 0.08
C GLU A 146 -14.28 4.37 1.15
N LEU A 147 -13.57 4.39 2.28
CA LEU A 147 -13.84 3.54 3.45
C LEU A 147 -15.24 3.77 4.07
N VAL A 148 -15.67 5.02 4.20
CA VAL A 148 -16.95 5.37 4.86
C VAL A 148 -18.16 5.18 3.92
N ARG A 149 -17.93 5.10 2.60
CA ARG A 149 -18.98 4.88 1.60
C ARG A 149 -19.51 3.45 1.56
N THR A 150 -18.81 2.49 2.16
CA THR A 150 -19.30 1.11 2.28
C THR A 150 -20.34 1.05 3.39
N ASP A 151 -21.56 0.59 3.09
CA ASP A 151 -22.83 0.77 3.82
C ASP A 151 -22.94 0.17 5.24
N GLY A 152 -21.88 0.18 6.05
CA GLY A 152 -21.87 -0.35 7.42
C GLY A 152 -21.93 -1.88 7.51
N GLU A 153 -22.08 -2.57 6.38
CA GLU A 153 -21.97 -4.02 6.28
C GLU A 153 -20.51 -4.49 6.15
N ARG A 154 -20.28 -5.74 6.59
CA ARG A 154 -18.99 -6.46 6.72
C ARG A 154 -17.85 -5.87 5.87
N PHE A 155 -17.03 -5.06 6.53
CA PHE A 155 -15.88 -4.40 5.95
C PHE A 155 -14.84 -5.43 5.43
N LEU A 156 -14.18 -5.15 4.31
CA LEU A 156 -13.07 -5.95 3.74
C LEU A 156 -13.41 -7.41 3.47
N LYS A 157 -14.50 -7.69 2.75
CA LYS A 157 -14.65 -9.01 2.13
C LYS A 157 -13.79 -9.05 0.86
N PHE A 158 -12.58 -9.56 0.99
CA PHE A 158 -11.72 -9.76 -0.17
C PHE A 158 -12.32 -10.79 -1.13
N PRO A 159 -12.12 -10.64 -2.45
CA PRO A 159 -12.47 -11.70 -3.37
C PRO A 159 -11.65 -12.95 -3.02
N LEU A 160 -12.29 -14.11 -3.01
CA LEU A 160 -11.59 -15.37 -2.77
C LEU A 160 -10.48 -15.53 -3.83
N PRO A 161 -9.22 -15.83 -3.47
CA PRO A 161 -8.14 -15.97 -4.45
C PRO A 161 -8.44 -17.11 -5.42
N ASP A 162 -8.03 -16.95 -6.68
CA ASP A 162 -8.35 -17.94 -7.71
C ASP A 162 -7.67 -19.29 -7.44
N VAL A 163 -6.48 -19.30 -6.81
CA VAL A 163 -5.82 -20.52 -6.33
C VAL A 163 -6.70 -21.30 -5.33
N ILE A 164 -7.53 -20.62 -4.54
CA ILE A 164 -8.46 -21.25 -3.59
C ILE A 164 -9.80 -21.58 -4.26
N LYS A 165 -10.29 -20.73 -5.18
CA LYS A 165 -11.54 -20.95 -5.95
C LYS A 165 -11.45 -22.09 -6.96
N CYS A 166 -10.37 -22.17 -7.74
CA CYS A 166 -10.24 -23.10 -8.86
C CYS A 166 -10.27 -24.55 -8.39
N ASN A 167 -9.73 -24.83 -7.20
CA ASN A 167 -9.82 -26.15 -6.57
C ASN A 167 -11.27 -26.60 -6.30
N TYR A 168 -12.13 -25.64 -5.95
CA TYR A 168 -13.56 -25.88 -5.71
C TYR A 168 -14.36 -26.17 -6.99
N LEU A 169 -14.05 -25.50 -8.12
CA LEU A 169 -14.86 -25.55 -9.34
C LEU A 169 -14.38 -26.56 -10.40
N LEU A 170 -13.08 -26.85 -10.51
CA LEU A 170 -12.55 -27.70 -11.59
C LEU A 170 -12.40 -29.19 -11.22
N TYR A 171 -12.19 -29.52 -9.95
CA TYR A 171 -11.89 -30.89 -9.52
C TYR A 171 -12.93 -31.50 -8.57
N ASN A 172 -14.07 -30.83 -8.35
CA ASN A 172 -15.06 -31.22 -7.34
C ASN A 172 -14.43 -31.41 -5.93
N CYS A 173 -13.23 -30.83 -5.73
CA CYS A 173 -12.45 -30.94 -4.52
C CYS A 173 -12.89 -29.79 -3.62
N ARG A 174 -13.53 -30.12 -2.50
CA ARG A 174 -13.87 -29.14 -1.44
C ARG A 174 -12.63 -28.63 -0.70
N ASP A 175 -11.43 -28.83 -1.27
CA ASP A 175 -10.19 -28.66 -0.54
C ASP A 175 -9.65 -27.24 -0.75
N LYS A 176 -9.82 -26.41 0.28
CA LYS A 176 -9.29 -25.04 0.34
C LYS A 176 -7.76 -25.04 0.52
N PHE A 177 -7.13 -26.21 0.61
CA PHE A 177 -5.73 -26.39 0.97
C PHE A 177 -4.86 -26.96 -0.16
N ALA A 178 -5.35 -27.05 -1.40
CA ALA A 178 -4.57 -27.66 -2.49
C ALA A 178 -3.26 -26.92 -2.82
N TRP A 179 -3.13 -25.62 -2.48
CA TRP A 179 -1.86 -24.88 -2.55
C TRP A 179 -0.75 -25.44 -1.65
N ARG A 180 -1.05 -26.41 -0.77
CA ARG A 180 -0.08 -27.07 0.12
C ARG A 180 0.45 -28.39 -0.43
N THR A 181 -0.09 -28.87 -1.55
CA THR A 181 0.41 -30.13 -2.12
C THR A 181 1.70 -29.89 -2.91
N ASP A 182 2.55 -30.92 -2.95
CA ASP A 182 3.83 -30.85 -3.65
C ASP A 182 3.62 -30.61 -5.16
N GLU A 183 2.49 -31.08 -5.72
CA GLU A 183 2.14 -30.86 -7.12
C GLU A 183 1.92 -29.38 -7.43
N GLU A 184 1.19 -28.62 -6.59
CA GLU A 184 1.02 -27.17 -6.82
C GLU A 184 2.30 -26.38 -6.51
N PHE A 185 3.12 -26.84 -5.57
CA PHE A 185 4.41 -26.20 -5.30
C PHE A 185 5.40 -26.34 -6.46
N THR A 186 5.33 -27.45 -7.21
CA THR A 186 6.25 -27.75 -8.33
C THR A 186 5.74 -27.32 -9.71
N ARG A 187 4.48 -26.92 -9.83
CA ARG A 187 3.80 -26.52 -11.08
C ARG A 187 4.19 -25.11 -11.57
#